data_AF-F2L408-F1
#
_entry.id   AF-F2L408-F1
#
_cell.length_a   1.000
_cell.length_b   1.000
_cell.length_c   1.000
_cell.angle_alpha   90.00
_cell.angle_beta   90.00
_cell.angle_gamma   90.00
#
_symmetry.space_group_name_H-M   'P 1'
#
loop_
_entity.id
_entity.type
_entity.pdbx_description
1 polymer ?
#
loop_
_entity_poly.entity_id
_entity_poly.type
_entity_poly.pdbx_seq_one_letter_code
_entity_poly.pdbx_strand_id
1 'polypeptide(L)'
;MAVRAEGSKKADCLILEVDYSRDRPNDWTKQVLRYARIRSRKLVVLARGGSASVFLADLRALSADNMDFPVRMYNDISVEEAAAMEKCSTYEVRSLGDIINLVAGR
;
A
#
# COMPACT_ATOMS: atom_id res chain seq x y z
N MET A 1 -17.03 0.73 -12.57
CA MET A 1 -15.69 1.33 -12.70
C MET A 1 -15.27 1.81 -11.33
N ALA A 2 -14.04 1.49 -10.90
CA ALA A 2 -13.50 1.97 -9.65
C ALA A 2 -13.16 3.46 -9.77
N VAL A 3 -13.40 4.26 -8.74
CA VAL A 3 -13.18 5.72 -8.78
C VAL A 3 -12.05 6.08 -7.81
N ARG A 4 -11.13 6.95 -8.23
CA ARG A 4 -10.11 7.49 -7.34
C ARG A 4 -10.79 8.32 -6.23
N ALA A 5 -10.46 8.03 -4.98
CA ALA A 5 -11.02 8.75 -3.84
C ALA A 5 -10.40 10.15 -3.74
N GLU A 6 -11.22 11.19 -3.88
CA GLU A 6 -10.82 12.58 -3.59
C GLU A 6 -11.44 13.00 -2.24
N GLY A 7 -10.59 13.33 -1.25
CA GLY A 7 -11.01 13.91 0.03
C GLY A 7 -10.82 13.05 1.29
N SER A 8 -11.56 13.40 2.36
CA SER A 8 -11.41 12.87 3.73
C SER A 8 -12.20 11.58 4.03
N LYS A 9 -12.89 10.99 3.04
CA LYS A 9 -13.63 9.73 3.24
C LYS A 9 -12.69 8.53 3.14
N LYS A 10 -12.92 7.53 4.00
CA LYS A 10 -12.18 6.27 4.00
C LYS A 10 -12.44 5.51 2.70
N ALA A 11 -11.40 5.27 1.90
CA ALA A 11 -11.49 4.52 0.65
C ALA A 11 -11.68 3.01 0.92
N ASP A 12 -12.14 2.25 -0.08
CA ASP A 12 -12.15 0.79 0.04
C ASP A 12 -10.71 0.26 0.07
N CYS A 13 -9.88 0.76 -0.85
CA CYS A 13 -8.50 0.31 -0.99
C CYS A 13 -7.51 1.48 -0.97
N LEU A 14 -6.43 1.33 -0.22
CA LEU A 14 -5.22 2.11 -0.44
C LEU A 14 -4.28 1.27 -1.31
N ILE A 15 -3.97 1.75 -2.49
CA ILE A 15 -2.99 1.16 -3.39
C ILE A 15 -1.67 1.90 -3.19
N LEU A 16 -0.70 1.20 -2.64
CA LEU A 16 0.64 1.69 -2.38
C LEU A 16 1.59 1.21 -3.46
N GLU A 17 2.20 2.13 -4.18
CA GLU A 17 3.28 1.80 -5.12
C GLU A 17 4.64 1.87 -4.41
N VAL A 18 5.38 0.77 -4.48
CA VAL A 18 6.71 0.64 -3.88
C VAL A 18 7.70 0.23 -4.96
N ASP A 19 8.65 1.12 -5.24
CA ASP A 19 9.81 0.81 -6.08
C ASP A 19 10.87 0.10 -5.22
N TYR A 20 10.99 -1.22 -5.39
CA TYR A 20 11.94 -2.06 -4.68
C TYR A 20 13.35 -2.00 -5.29
N SER A 21 13.54 -1.25 -6.37
CA SER A 21 14.86 -0.94 -6.94
C SER A 21 15.55 0.20 -6.18
N ARG A 22 14.82 0.92 -5.32
CA ARG A 22 15.31 2.04 -4.53
C ARG A 22 15.46 1.65 -3.07
N ASP A 23 16.35 2.37 -2.40
CA ASP A 23 16.52 2.27 -0.96
C ASP A 23 15.27 2.75 -0.22
N ARG A 24 14.98 2.13 0.93
CA ARG A 24 13.73 2.35 1.67
C ARG A 24 14.05 2.48 3.15
N PRO A 25 13.40 3.41 3.87
CA PRO A 25 13.72 3.62 5.27
C PRO A 25 13.33 2.39 6.11
N ASN A 26 14.12 2.15 7.17
CA ASN A 26 13.77 1.16 8.18
C ASN A 26 12.40 1.48 8.81
N ASP A 27 11.62 0.44 9.14
CA ASP A 27 10.28 0.52 9.75
C ASP A 27 9.17 1.19 8.90
N TRP A 28 9.36 1.32 7.59
CA TRP A 28 8.33 1.88 6.70
C TRP A 28 7.00 1.11 6.74
N THR A 29 7.04 -0.20 6.95
CA THR A 29 5.88 -1.10 7.01
C THR A 29 4.88 -0.68 8.09
N LYS A 30 5.37 -0.32 9.28
CA LYS A 30 4.52 0.13 10.40
C LYS A 30 3.83 1.46 10.10
N GLN A 31 4.56 2.40 9.52
CA GLN A 31 4.02 3.72 9.14
C GLN A 31 2.92 3.57 8.08
N VAL A 32 3.19 2.75 7.06
CA VAL A 32 2.22 2.42 6.01
C VAL A 32 0.99 1.74 6.58
N LEU A 33 1.14 0.72 7.44
CA LEU A 33 0.00 0.04 8.04
C LEU A 33 -0.85 0.99 8.90
N ARG A 34 -0.22 1.87 9.68
CA ARG A 34 -0.92 2.89 10.47
C ARG A 34 -1.72 3.83 9.57
N TYR A 35 -1.11 4.35 8.51
CA TYR A 35 -1.76 5.23 7.56
C TYR A 35 -2.92 4.52 6.83
N ALA A 36 -2.67 3.32 6.33
CA ALA A 36 -3.63 2.53 5.57
C ALA A 36 -4.88 2.19 6.38
N ARG A 37 -4.73 1.83 7.67
CA ARG A 37 -5.85 1.53 8.57
C ARG A 37 -6.79 2.72 8.77
N ILE A 38 -6.25 3.93 8.78
CA ILE A 38 -7.01 5.17 8.93
C ILE A 38 -7.74 5.50 7.61
N ARG A 39 -7.02 5.39 6.49
CA ARG A 39 -7.46 5.90 5.19
C ARG A 39 -8.25 4.91 4.34
N SER A 40 -8.14 3.62 4.63
CA SER A 40 -8.72 2.56 3.79
C SER A 40 -9.18 1.34 4.58
N ARG A 41 -10.00 0.49 3.96
CA ARG A 41 -10.41 -0.80 4.53
C ARG A 41 -9.45 -1.93 4.19
N LYS A 42 -8.59 -1.74 3.19
CA LYS A 42 -7.63 -2.72 2.68
C LYS A 42 -6.41 -2.00 2.12
N LEU A 43 -5.22 -2.55 2.35
CA LEU A 43 -3.99 -2.14 1.68
C LEU A 43 -3.68 -3.10 0.54
N VAL A 44 -3.36 -2.54 -0.62
CA VAL A 44 -2.85 -3.25 -1.78
C VAL A 44 -1.48 -2.67 -2.08
N VAL A 45 -0.42 -3.47 -2.03
CA VAL A 45 0.94 -3.03 -2.34
C VAL A 45 1.31 -3.52 -3.73
N LEU A 46 1.69 -2.60 -4.60
CA LEU A 46 2.21 -2.86 -5.93
C LEU A 46 3.72 -2.77 -5.88
N ALA A 47 4.37 -3.92 -6.03
CA ALA A 47 5.80 -3.99 -6.20
C ALA A 47 6.18 -3.55 -7.61
N ARG A 48 7.14 -2.62 -7.69
CA ARG A 48 7.76 -2.15 -8.93
C ARG A 48 9.25 -2.41 -8.84
N GLY A 49 9.81 -3.13 -9.82
CA GLY A 49 11.23 -3.43 -9.90
C GLY A 49 11.80 -4.18 -8.67
N GLY A 50 13.13 -4.28 -8.58
CA GLY A 50 13.82 -4.97 -7.50
C GLY A 50 13.75 -6.51 -7.53
N SER A 51 14.36 -7.15 -6.52
CA SER A 51 14.38 -8.61 -6.37
C SER A 51 13.14 -9.10 -5.61
N ALA A 52 12.57 -10.23 -6.07
CA ALA A 52 11.48 -10.93 -5.40
C ALA A 52 11.80 -11.29 -3.94
N SER A 53 13.07 -11.50 -3.59
CA SER A 53 13.47 -11.80 -2.21
C SER A 53 13.22 -10.64 -1.24
N VAL A 54 13.48 -9.40 -1.68
CA VAL A 54 13.26 -8.19 -0.90
C VAL A 54 11.77 -7.96 -0.70
N PHE A 55 11.00 -8.11 -1.78
CA PHE A 55 9.54 -8.10 -1.77
C PHE A 55 8.92 -9.09 -0.76
N LEU A 56 9.40 -10.34 -0.73
CA LEU A 56 8.90 -11.36 0.18
C LEU A 56 9.24 -11.05 1.65
N ALA A 57 10.39 -10.43 1.92
CA ALA A 57 10.77 -10.04 3.29
C ALA A 57 9.81 -8.98 3.84
N ASP A 58 9.46 -7.97 3.04
CA ASP A 58 8.51 -6.94 3.48
C ASP A 58 7.08 -7.45 3.60
N LEU A 59 6.65 -8.38 2.74
CA LEU A 59 5.34 -9.03 2.90
C LEU A 59 5.24 -9.75 4.24
N ARG A 60 6.32 -10.44 4.66
CA ARG A 60 6.37 -11.10 5.97
C ARG A 60 6.32 -10.08 7.11
N ALA A 61 7.06 -8.97 7.02
CA ALA A 61 7.01 -7.91 8.01
C ALA A 61 5.62 -7.28 8.11
N LEU A 62 4.99 -6.95 6.97
CA LEU A 62 3.63 -6.42 6.88
C LEU A 62 2.59 -7.40 7.45
N SER A 63 2.81 -8.70 7.30
CA SER A 63 1.92 -9.73 7.85
C SER A 63 2.12 -9.91 9.35
N ALA A 64 3.37 -9.84 9.83
CA ALA A 64 3.71 -9.95 11.24
C ALA A 64 3.18 -8.76 12.07
N ASP A 65 3.24 -7.54 11.54
CA ASP A 65 2.74 -6.32 12.18
C ASP A 65 1.20 -6.17 12.10
N ASN A 66 0.49 -7.22 11.67
CA ASN A 66 -0.88 -7.11 11.21
C ASN A 66 -1.82 -8.19 11.71
N MET A 67 -2.56 -7.90 12.78
CA MET A 67 -3.48 -8.87 13.39
C MET A 67 -4.83 -9.00 12.66
N ASP A 68 -5.34 -8.00 11.92
CA ASP A 68 -6.69 -8.11 11.29
C ASP A 68 -6.94 -7.14 10.10
N PHE A 69 -5.93 -6.44 9.57
CA PHE A 69 -6.13 -5.51 8.46
C PHE A 69 -5.85 -6.19 7.11
N PRO A 70 -6.78 -6.19 6.14
CA PRO A 70 -6.53 -6.84 4.84
C PRO A 70 -5.34 -6.22 4.08
N VAL A 71 -4.32 -7.04 3.81
CA VAL A 71 -3.15 -6.66 2.99
C VAL A 71 -3.03 -7.62 1.81
N ARG A 72 -2.88 -7.05 0.61
CA ARG A 72 -2.63 -7.77 -0.64
C ARG A 72 -1.38 -7.23 -1.30
N MET A 73 -0.63 -8.10 -1.95
CA MET A 73 0.57 -7.74 -2.68
C MET A 73 0.51 -8.30 -4.09
N TYR A 74 0.79 -7.45 -5.06
CA TYR A 74 0.92 -7.81 -6.47
C TYR A 74 2.23 -7.29 -7.03
N ASN A 75 2.72 -7.96 -8.05
CA ASN A 75 3.89 -7.55 -8.79
C ASN A 75 3.51 -7.29 -10.26
N ASP A 76 4.07 -6.24 -10.86
CA ASP A 76 3.96 -5.94 -12.29
C ASP A 76 2.52 -5.84 -12.87
N ILE A 77 1.54 -5.39 -12.06
CA ILE A 77 0.19 -5.06 -12.54
C ILE A 77 -0.09 -3.56 -12.47
N SER A 78 -1.06 -3.08 -13.24
CA SER A 78 -1.53 -1.69 -13.13
C SER A 78 -2.38 -1.46 -11.87
N VAL A 79 -2.55 -0.19 -11.52
CA VAL A 79 -3.39 0.23 -10.38
C VAL A 79 -4.85 -0.15 -10.64
N GLU A 80 -5.32 0.03 -11.87
CA GLU A 80 -6.67 -0.26 -12.31
C GLU A 80 -6.98 -1.76 -12.24
N GLU A 81 -6.05 -2.60 -12.69
CA GLU A 81 -6.15 -4.06 -12.57
C GLU A 81 -6.21 -4.48 -11.11
N ALA A 82 -5.33 -3.95 -10.26
CA ALA A 82 -5.31 -4.25 -8.83
C ALA A 82 -6.63 -3.86 -8.15
N ALA A 83 -7.16 -2.67 -8.47
CA ALA A 83 -8.44 -2.20 -7.96
C ALA A 83 -9.61 -3.10 -8.40
N ALA A 84 -9.59 -3.56 -9.66
CA ALA A 84 -10.60 -4.46 -10.20
C ALA A 84 -10.55 -5.85 -9.55
N MET A 85 -9.36 -6.44 -9.41
CA MET A 85 -9.16 -7.75 -8.78
C MET A 85 -9.64 -7.76 -7.32
N GLU A 86 -9.35 -6.68 -6.60
CA GLU A 86 -9.73 -6.53 -5.19
C GLU A 86 -11.14 -5.97 -4.97
N LYS A 87 -11.90 -5.78 -6.06
CA LYS A 87 -13.28 -5.29 -6.08
C LYS A 87 -13.44 -3.95 -5.34
N CYS A 88 -12.45 -3.07 -5.46
CA CYS A 88 -12.46 -1.75 -4.84
C CYS A 88 -13.42 -0.83 -5.62
N SER A 89 -14.46 -0.31 -4.96
CA SER A 89 -15.34 0.69 -5.59
C SER A 89 -14.67 2.08 -5.58
N THR A 90 -13.95 2.37 -4.49
CA THR A 90 -13.12 3.56 -4.33
C THR A 90 -11.69 3.19 -3.96
N TYR A 91 -10.70 3.86 -4.55
CA TYR A 91 -9.30 3.62 -4.20
C TYR A 91 -8.47 4.90 -4.11
N GLU A 92 -7.52 4.92 -3.18
CA GLU A 92 -6.50 5.96 -3.07
C GLU A 92 -5.17 5.40 -3.56
N VAL A 93 -4.40 6.18 -4.31
CA VAL A 93 -3.06 5.78 -4.78
C VAL A 93 -2.02 6.64 -4.08
N ARG A 94 -1.00 6.02 -3.49
CA ARG A 94 0.10 6.72 -2.83
C ARG A 94 1.44 6.07 -3.16
N SER A 95 2.48 6.88 -3.22
CA SER A 95 3.85 6.37 -3.18
C SER A 95 4.32 6.18 -1.74
N LEU A 96 5.34 5.35 -1.55
CA LEU A 96 5.96 5.16 -0.24
C LEU A 96 6.45 6.49 0.37
N GLY A 97 7.11 7.33 -0.44
CA GLY A 97 7.63 8.63 -0.01
C GLY A 97 6.54 9.58 0.48
N ASP A 98 5.37 9.59 -0.19
CA ASP A 98 4.24 10.44 0.22
C ASP A 98 3.75 10.06 1.62
N ILE A 99 3.60 8.77 1.90
CA ILE A 99 3.13 8.29 3.19
C ILE A 99 4.14 8.63 4.29
N ILE A 100 5.43 8.41 4.04
CA ILE A 100 6.49 8.72 5.01
C ILE A 100 6.48 10.21 5.37
N ASN A 101 6.40 11.09 4.37
CA ASN A 101 6.35 12.54 4.60
C ASN A 101 5.10 12.95 5.39
N LEU A 102 3.94 12.34 5.10
CA LEU A 102 2.69 12.61 5.81
C LEU A 102 2.69 12.09 7.25
N VAL A 103 3.44 11.02 7.54
CA VAL A 103 3.55 10.44 8.88
C VAL A 103 4.63 11.14 9.71
N ALA A 104 5.74 11.57 9.08
CA ALA A 104 6.84 12.26 9.75
C ALA A 104 6.54 13.73 10.09
N GLY A 105 5.66 14.38 9.32
CA GLY A 105 5.24 15.77 9.56
C GLY A 105 4.13 15.94 10.62
N ARG A 106 3.82 14.90 11.39
CA ARG A 106 2.74 14.87 12.39
C ARG A 106 3.27 14.49 13.77
#